data_AF-A0A235ABL4-F1
#
_entry.id   AF-A0A235ABL4-F1
#
_cell.length_a   1.000
_cell.length_b   1.000
_cell.length_c   1.000
_cell.angle_alpha   90.00
_cell.angle_beta   90.00
_cell.angle_gamma   90.00
#
_symmetry.space_group_name_H-M   'P 1'
#
loop_
_entity.id
_entity.type
_entity.pdbx_description
1 polymer ?
#
loop_
_entity_poly.entity_id
_entity_poly.type
_entity_poly.pdbx_seq_one_letter_code
_entity_poly.pdbx_strand_id
1 'polypeptide(L)'
;MMTSVGVTGCGTNQKEMMTPHEARDTLISTIEDSAALLGVSGWNRDHAAGVQSCGADGTSAKYSYGYGAPQPEPERDRHADATRIADYWTSLGMTVRTVINPEGDPAVFATGGPVAGLRFATAAPGDYYIAGSSLCVPGNVDELWKEQTQD
;
A
#
# COMPACT_ATOMS: atom_id res chain seq x y z
N MET A 1 17.96 48.37 -7.43
CA MET A 1 18.69 47.14 -7.09
C MET A 1 17.85 46.37 -6.09
N MET A 2 17.34 45.20 -6.47
CA MET A 2 16.94 44.13 -5.55
C MET A 2 16.77 42.88 -6.42
N THR A 3 17.84 42.11 -6.51
CA THR A 3 17.88 40.84 -7.22
C THR A 3 17.43 39.78 -6.24
N SER A 4 16.22 39.27 -6.41
CA SER A 4 15.71 38.15 -5.61
C SER A 4 16.26 36.85 -6.19
N VAL A 5 17.17 36.20 -5.46
CA VAL A 5 17.64 34.85 -5.74
C VAL A 5 16.57 33.87 -5.26
N GLY A 6 15.86 33.24 -6.19
CA GLY A 6 15.00 32.09 -5.89
C GLY A 6 15.86 30.83 -5.89
N VAL A 7 16.09 30.24 -4.71
CA VAL A 7 16.68 28.90 -4.59
C VAL A 7 15.63 27.90 -5.03
N THR A 8 15.83 27.29 -6.20
CA THR A 8 15.11 26.09 -6.64
C THR A 8 15.52 24.95 -5.72
N GLY A 9 14.73 24.66 -4.69
CA GLY A 9 14.92 23.48 -3.88
C GLY A 9 14.72 22.23 -4.74
N CYS A 10 15.79 21.46 -4.94
CA CYS A 10 15.72 20.12 -5.50
C CYS A 10 14.74 19.28 -4.67
N GLY A 11 13.62 18.88 -5.27
CA GLY A 11 12.82 17.78 -4.77
C GLY A 11 13.67 16.51 -4.86
N THR A 12 14.31 16.14 -3.76
CA THR A 12 14.99 14.86 -3.64
C THR A 12 13.94 13.77 -3.85
N ASN A 13 14.12 12.97 -4.91
CA ASN A 13 13.29 11.81 -5.21
C ASN A 13 13.26 10.92 -3.97
N GLN A 14 12.16 10.92 -3.21
CA GLN A 14 12.06 10.13 -1.98
C GLN A 14 12.29 8.63 -2.23
N LYS A 15 12.06 8.16 -3.46
CA LYS A 15 12.37 6.80 -3.93
C LYS A 15 13.86 6.45 -3.91
N GLU A 16 14.76 7.42 -4.02
CA GLU A 16 16.21 7.19 -4.02
C GLU A 16 16.81 7.17 -2.61
N MET A 17 16.06 7.62 -1.60
CA MET A 17 16.54 7.69 -0.21
C MET A 17 16.07 6.53 0.67
N MET A 18 14.99 5.84 0.29
CA MET A 18 14.44 4.71 1.06
C MET A 18 15.16 3.40 0.74
N THR A 19 15.46 2.64 1.78
CA THR A 19 15.89 1.25 1.68
C THR A 19 14.71 0.32 1.33
N PRO A 20 14.97 -0.89 0.82
CA PRO A 20 13.93 -1.90 0.60
C PRO A 20 13.11 -2.20 1.86
N HIS A 21 13.75 -2.29 3.04
CA HIS A 21 13.06 -2.55 4.30
C HIS A 21 12.19 -1.37 4.73
N GLU A 22 12.62 -0.13 4.57
CA GLU A 22 11.76 1.04 4.82
C GLU A 22 10.55 1.07 3.87
N ALA A 23 10.74 0.70 2.61
CA ALA A 23 9.65 0.61 1.63
C ALA A 23 8.65 -0.51 2.01
N ARG A 24 9.14 -1.65 2.49
CA ARG A 24 8.33 -2.75 3.05
C ARG A 24 7.53 -2.28 4.26
N ASP A 25 8.19 -1.66 5.23
CA ASP A 25 7.57 -1.27 6.51
C ASP A 25 6.54 -0.15 6.29
N THR A 26 6.81 0.76 5.34
CA THR A 26 5.84 1.77 4.90
C THR A 26 4.61 1.14 4.26
N LEU A 27 4.78 0.09 3.44
CA LEU A 27 3.66 -0.65 2.87
C LEU A 27 2.81 -1.33 3.95
N ILE A 28 3.46 -2.06 4.86
CA ILE A 28 2.79 -2.81 5.92
C ILE A 28 2.00 -1.85 6.82
N SER A 29 2.67 -0.81 7.35
CA SER A 29 2.01 0.19 8.20
C SER A 29 0.85 0.88 7.50
N THR A 30 1.01 1.32 6.24
CA THR A 30 -0.08 1.95 5.50
C THR A 30 -1.31 1.03 5.37
N ILE A 31 -1.08 -0.27 5.13
CA ILE A 31 -2.15 -1.27 5.01
C ILE A 31 -2.81 -1.55 6.37
N GLU A 32 -2.02 -1.74 7.42
CA GLU A 32 -2.53 -2.05 8.76
C GLU A 32 -3.21 -0.86 9.42
N ASP A 33 -2.72 0.37 9.21
CA ASP A 33 -3.38 1.60 9.63
C ASP A 33 -4.72 1.77 8.90
N SER A 34 -4.77 1.45 7.59
CA SER A 34 -6.02 1.46 6.81
C SER A 34 -7.04 0.46 7.38
N ALA A 35 -6.60 -0.74 7.75
CA ALA A 35 -7.44 -1.74 8.40
C ALA A 35 -7.94 -1.27 9.78
N ALA A 36 -7.06 -0.66 10.58
CA ALA A 36 -7.38 -0.16 11.92
C ALA A 36 -8.48 0.92 11.89
N LEU A 37 -8.53 1.76 10.85
CA LEU A 37 -9.58 2.77 10.68
C LEU A 37 -11.00 2.19 10.64
N LEU A 38 -11.15 0.94 10.17
CA LEU A 38 -12.44 0.30 10.03
C LEU A 38 -12.95 -0.29 11.35
N GLY A 39 -12.07 -0.51 12.33
CA GLY A 39 -12.42 -1.11 13.62
C GLY A 39 -12.96 -2.55 13.49
N VAL A 40 -12.64 -3.25 12.40
CA VAL A 40 -13.02 -4.64 12.15
C VAL A 40 -12.00 -5.56 12.84
N SER A 41 -12.46 -6.60 13.52
CA SER A 41 -11.59 -7.59 14.16
C SER A 41 -11.24 -8.74 13.21
N GLY A 42 -10.18 -9.48 13.52
CA GLY A 42 -9.83 -10.71 12.81
C GLY A 42 -8.97 -10.50 11.56
N TRP A 43 -8.36 -9.33 11.41
CA TRP A 43 -7.38 -9.10 10.36
C TRP A 43 -6.15 -9.99 10.53
N ASN A 44 -5.71 -10.60 9.45
CA ASN A 44 -4.50 -11.38 9.40
C ASN A 44 -3.83 -11.27 8.03
N ARG A 45 -2.52 -11.50 8.01
CA ARG A 45 -1.76 -11.60 6.76
C ARG A 45 -1.90 -12.99 6.16
N ASP A 46 -2.00 -13.05 4.84
CA ASP A 46 -2.01 -14.33 4.11
C ASP A 46 -0.59 -14.95 4.08
N HIS A 47 0.43 -14.10 4.00
CA HIS A 47 1.85 -14.44 3.93
C HIS A 47 2.71 -13.26 4.39
N ALA A 48 4.00 -13.50 4.63
CA ALA A 48 4.96 -12.40 4.82
C ALA A 48 5.00 -11.52 3.56
N ALA A 49 5.32 -10.22 3.71
CA ALA A 49 5.44 -9.32 2.57
C ALA A 49 6.47 -9.86 1.57
N GLY A 50 6.09 -10.16 0.33
CA GLY A 50 6.94 -10.84 -0.65
C GLY A 50 7.82 -9.88 -1.44
N VAL A 51 9.12 -10.19 -1.58
CA VAL A 51 10.05 -9.43 -2.42
C VAL A 51 9.74 -9.65 -3.89
N GLN A 52 9.74 -8.57 -4.67
CA GLN A 52 9.57 -8.57 -6.12
C GLN A 52 10.61 -7.66 -6.79
N SER A 53 11.04 -8.04 -7.99
CA SER A 53 11.88 -7.15 -8.81
C SER A 53 11.05 -6.07 -9.50
N CYS A 54 11.60 -4.86 -9.59
CA CYS A 54 11.06 -3.77 -10.40
C CYS A 54 11.62 -3.74 -11.83
N GLY A 55 12.71 -4.47 -12.10
CA GLY A 55 13.40 -4.50 -13.39
C GLY A 55 14.04 -5.86 -13.69
N ALA A 56 14.59 -6.03 -14.88
CA ALA A 56 15.20 -7.30 -15.28
C ALA A 56 16.60 -7.53 -14.68
N ASP A 57 17.26 -6.47 -14.21
CA ASP A 57 18.64 -6.49 -13.69
C ASP A 57 18.74 -6.82 -12.20
N GLY A 58 17.61 -6.88 -11.48
CA GLY A 58 17.55 -7.20 -10.05
C GLY A 58 18.14 -6.14 -9.12
N THR A 59 18.37 -4.92 -9.62
CA THR A 59 18.98 -3.82 -8.83
C THR A 59 17.96 -2.89 -8.17
N SER A 60 16.67 -3.08 -8.46
CA SER A 60 15.57 -2.38 -7.81
C SER A 60 14.50 -3.38 -7.37
N ALA A 61 14.08 -3.25 -6.12
CA ALA A 61 13.13 -4.13 -5.47
C ALA A 61 11.91 -3.36 -4.99
N LYS A 62 10.82 -4.10 -4.80
CA LYS A 62 9.62 -3.70 -4.08
C LYS A 62 9.07 -4.89 -3.29
N TYR A 63 8.11 -4.63 -2.43
CA TYR A 63 7.38 -5.65 -1.69
C TYR A 63 5.91 -5.65 -2.06
N SER A 64 5.28 -6.81 -2.00
CA SER A 64 3.82 -6.98 -2.01
C SER A 64 3.33 -7.47 -0.66
N TYR A 65 2.20 -6.96 -0.19
CA TYR A 65 1.60 -7.36 1.08
C TYR A 65 0.07 -7.41 0.94
N GLY A 66 -0.55 -8.37 1.62
CA GLY A 66 -1.99 -8.58 1.66
C GLY A 66 -2.45 -8.88 3.08
N TYR A 67 -3.55 -8.25 3.46
CA TYR A 67 -4.10 -8.28 4.81
C TYR A 67 -5.62 -8.39 4.71
N GLY A 68 -6.20 -9.44 5.29
CA GLY A 68 -7.60 -9.78 5.14
C GLY A 68 -8.30 -9.98 6.47
N ALA A 69 -9.59 -9.65 6.51
CA ALA A 69 -10.48 -9.90 7.64
C ALA A 69 -11.75 -10.64 7.18
N PRO A 70 -12.35 -11.46 8.05
CA PRO A 70 -13.67 -12.03 7.82
C PRO A 70 -14.74 -10.93 7.85
N GLN A 71 -15.95 -11.26 7.39
CA GLN A 71 -17.08 -10.34 7.45
C GLN A 71 -17.32 -9.90 8.90
N PRO A 72 -17.44 -8.59 9.17
CA PRO A 72 -17.77 -8.11 10.49
C PRO A 72 -19.19 -8.53 10.88
N GLU A 73 -19.37 -8.93 12.15
CA GLU A 73 -20.66 -9.24 12.75
C GLU A 73 -20.99 -8.23 13.87
N PRO A 74 -22.12 -7.51 13.81
CA PRO A 74 -23.14 -7.53 12.75
C PRO A 74 -22.63 -6.91 11.44
N GLU A 75 -23.34 -7.20 10.34
CA GLU A 75 -23.05 -6.65 9.02
C GLU A 75 -22.95 -5.11 9.05
N ARG A 76 -21.99 -4.59 8.30
CA ARG A 76 -21.69 -3.15 8.19
C ARG A 76 -21.95 -2.64 6.79
N ASP A 77 -22.17 -1.34 6.68
CA ASP A 77 -22.26 -0.65 5.39
C ASP A 77 -20.89 -0.62 4.70
N ARG A 78 -20.71 -1.55 3.77
CA ARG A 78 -19.49 -1.71 2.95
C ARG A 78 -19.18 -0.45 2.12
N HIS A 79 -20.19 0.31 1.69
CA HIS A 79 -19.98 1.56 0.94
C HIS A 79 -19.46 2.68 1.84
N ALA A 80 -19.97 2.77 3.08
CA ALA A 80 -19.45 3.71 4.06
C ALA A 80 -18.00 3.39 4.43
N ASP A 81 -17.67 2.11 4.63
CA ASP A 81 -16.29 1.68 4.93
C ASP A 81 -15.35 1.92 3.73
N ALA A 82 -15.78 1.66 2.50
CA ALA A 82 -15.02 2.03 1.30
C ALA A 82 -14.79 3.55 1.17
N THR A 83 -15.77 4.37 1.53
CA THR A 83 -15.62 5.84 1.54
C THR A 83 -14.55 6.28 2.54
N ARG A 84 -14.55 5.71 3.76
CA ARG A 84 -13.52 6.00 4.78
C ARG A 84 -12.11 5.67 4.29
N ILE A 85 -11.93 4.52 3.65
CA ILE A 85 -10.64 4.15 3.05
C ILE A 85 -10.24 5.12 1.95
N ALA A 86 -11.16 5.47 1.06
CA ALA A 86 -10.89 6.38 -0.04
C ALA A 86 -10.45 7.78 0.46
N ASP A 87 -11.13 8.30 1.47
CA ASP A 87 -10.80 9.59 2.10
C ASP A 87 -9.42 9.53 2.78
N TYR A 88 -9.14 8.45 3.50
CA TYR A 88 -7.84 8.26 4.16
C TYR A 88 -6.70 8.22 3.14
N TRP A 89 -6.80 7.41 2.09
CA TRP A 89 -5.76 7.33 1.05
C TRP A 89 -5.59 8.65 0.30
N THR A 90 -6.68 9.40 0.07
CA THR A 90 -6.59 10.74 -0.48
C THR A 90 -5.82 11.68 0.44
N SER A 91 -6.02 11.58 1.76
CA SER A 91 -5.30 12.37 2.76
C SER A 91 -3.78 12.05 2.80
N LEU A 92 -3.39 10.86 2.38
CA LEU A 92 -1.99 10.44 2.20
C LEU A 92 -1.38 10.95 0.87
N GLY A 93 -2.11 11.75 0.10
CA GLY A 93 -1.67 12.29 -1.19
C GLY A 93 -1.75 11.29 -2.34
N MET A 94 -2.53 10.21 -2.21
CA MET A 94 -2.74 9.24 -3.28
C MET A 94 -3.81 9.71 -4.26
N THR A 95 -3.73 9.24 -5.51
CA THR A 95 -4.83 9.33 -6.47
C THR A 95 -5.76 8.14 -6.27
N VAL A 96 -7.02 8.39 -5.90
CA VAL A 96 -7.98 7.36 -5.52
C VAL A 96 -9.10 7.21 -6.54
N ARG A 97 -9.52 5.96 -6.79
CA ARG A 97 -10.69 5.60 -7.60
C ARG A 97 -11.50 4.51 -6.90
N THR A 98 -12.80 4.75 -6.78
CA THR A 98 -13.77 3.74 -6.30
C THR A 98 -14.54 3.15 -7.48
N VAL A 99 -14.80 1.85 -7.43
CA VAL A 99 -15.68 1.13 -8.36
C VAL A 99 -16.67 0.28 -7.59
N ILE A 100 -17.79 -0.03 -8.25
CA ILE A 100 -18.75 -1.02 -7.78
C ILE A 100 -18.64 -2.23 -8.70
N ASN A 101 -18.41 -3.42 -8.14
CA ASN A 101 -18.37 -4.65 -8.92
C ASN A 101 -19.80 -5.06 -9.36
N PRO A 102 -19.96 -6.03 -10.28
CA PRO A 102 -21.29 -6.50 -10.70
C PRO A 102 -22.18 -7.00 -9.56
N GLU A 103 -21.57 -7.49 -8.48
CA GLU A 103 -22.24 -8.00 -7.28
C GLU A 103 -22.73 -6.88 -6.33
N GLY A 104 -22.35 -5.62 -6.60
CA GLY A 104 -22.75 -4.45 -5.81
C GLY A 104 -21.73 -4.02 -4.74
N ASP A 105 -20.66 -4.78 -4.55
CA ASP A 105 -19.62 -4.51 -3.56
C ASP A 105 -18.62 -3.45 -4.05
N PRO A 106 -18.28 -2.47 -3.19
CA PRO A 106 -17.29 -1.46 -3.53
C PRO A 106 -15.86 -2.02 -3.50
N ALA A 107 -15.03 -1.52 -4.40
CA ALA A 107 -13.58 -1.65 -4.34
C ALA A 107 -12.93 -0.29 -4.54
N VAL A 108 -11.89 -0.01 -3.74
CA VAL A 108 -11.12 1.23 -3.78
C VAL A 108 -9.73 0.90 -4.30
N PHE A 109 -9.24 1.69 -5.24
CA PHE A 109 -7.89 1.60 -5.79
C PHE A 109 -7.19 2.93 -5.57
N ALA A 110 -5.92 2.88 -5.17
CA ALA A 110 -5.08 4.07 -5.02
C ALA A 110 -3.71 3.87 -5.65
N THR A 111 -3.15 4.95 -6.19
CA THR A 111 -1.78 4.99 -6.71
C THR A 111 -1.06 6.26 -6.27
N GLY A 112 0.27 6.17 -6.16
CA GLY A 112 1.11 7.26 -5.67
C GLY A 112 1.08 7.42 -4.14
N GLY A 113 1.66 8.50 -3.64
CA GLY A 113 1.86 8.72 -2.21
C GLY A 113 2.98 7.85 -1.62
N PRO A 114 2.85 7.35 -0.37
CA PRO A 114 3.91 6.60 0.33
C PRO A 114 4.20 5.20 -0.24
N VAL A 115 3.33 4.67 -1.10
CA VAL A 115 3.45 3.34 -1.72
C VAL A 115 3.18 3.41 -3.22
N ALA A 116 3.43 2.33 -3.98
CA ALA A 116 3.17 2.34 -5.42
C ALA A 116 1.67 2.29 -5.73
N GLY A 117 0.94 1.48 -4.98
CA GLY A 117 -0.51 1.44 -5.05
C GLY A 117 -1.13 0.45 -4.08
N LEU A 118 -2.41 0.67 -3.82
CA LEU A 118 -3.23 -0.09 -2.88
C LEU A 118 -4.57 -0.46 -3.52
N ARG A 119 -5.17 -1.53 -3.01
CA ARG A 119 -6.52 -1.99 -3.30
C ARG A 119 -7.19 -2.36 -1.99
N PHE A 120 -8.41 -1.86 -1.79
CA PHE A 120 -9.33 -2.34 -0.78
C PHE A 120 -10.52 -2.97 -1.50
N ALA A 121 -10.89 -4.18 -1.10
CA ALA A 121 -12.05 -4.87 -1.62
C ALA A 121 -12.88 -5.38 -0.44
N THR A 122 -14.20 -5.33 -0.59
CA THR A 122 -15.14 -5.90 0.38
C THR A 122 -15.73 -7.24 -0.13
N ALA A 123 -14.88 -8.00 -0.82
CA ALA A 123 -15.13 -9.31 -1.41
C ALA A 123 -13.78 -10.07 -1.55
N ALA A 124 -13.83 -11.35 -1.96
CA ALA A 124 -12.71 -12.30 -2.00
C ALA A 124 -11.32 -11.71 -2.36
N PRO A 125 -10.21 -12.19 -1.75
CA PRO A 125 -10.03 -13.46 -1.02
C PRO A 125 -10.41 -13.48 0.47
N GLY A 126 -10.66 -12.33 1.09
CA GLY A 126 -11.38 -12.20 2.36
C GLY A 126 -12.71 -11.49 2.15
N ASP A 127 -13.52 -11.30 3.18
CA ASP A 127 -14.70 -10.43 3.03
C ASP A 127 -14.27 -8.96 3.04
N TYR A 128 -13.20 -8.64 3.78
CA TYR A 128 -12.47 -7.37 3.69
C TYR A 128 -11.02 -7.70 3.36
N TYR A 129 -10.47 -7.04 2.35
CA TYR A 129 -9.11 -7.30 1.90
C TYR A 129 -8.41 -6.02 1.48
N ILE A 130 -7.23 -5.78 2.05
CA ILE A 130 -6.34 -4.69 1.65
C ILE A 130 -5.05 -5.30 1.15
N ALA A 131 -4.63 -4.94 -0.06
CA ALA A 131 -3.34 -5.37 -0.60
C ALA A 131 -2.71 -4.28 -1.46
N GLY A 132 -1.41 -4.39 -1.67
CA GLY A 132 -0.71 -3.44 -2.52
C GLY A 132 0.75 -3.76 -2.73
N SER A 133 1.48 -2.76 -3.21
CA SER A 133 2.93 -2.85 -3.39
C SER A 133 3.64 -1.59 -2.91
N SER A 134 4.82 -1.77 -2.34
CA SER A 134 5.70 -0.67 -1.95
C SER A 134 6.22 0.07 -3.19
N LEU A 135 6.86 1.22 -2.96
CA LEU A 135 7.65 1.88 -4.00
C LEU A 135 8.78 0.96 -4.48
N CYS A 136 9.13 1.11 -5.76
CA CYS A 136 10.38 0.60 -6.28
C CYS A 136 11.52 1.46 -5.78
N VAL A 137 12.47 0.82 -5.11
CA VAL A 137 13.67 1.46 -4.54
C VAL A 137 14.92 0.67 -4.93
N PRO A 138 16.13 1.26 -4.88
CA PRO A 138 17.36 0.52 -5.09
C PRO A 138 17.53 -0.61 -4.06
N GLY A 139 17.93 -1.80 -4.51
CA GLY A 139 18.15 -2.97 -3.65
C GLY A 139 18.38 -4.25 -4.45
N ASN A 140 19.26 -5.12 -3.95
CA ASN A 140 19.58 -6.40 -4.58
C ASN A 140 18.52 -7.45 -4.27
N VAL A 141 17.74 -7.83 -5.28
CA VAL A 141 16.62 -8.77 -5.12
C VAL A 141 17.07 -10.15 -4.62
N ASP A 142 18.23 -10.65 -5.07
CA ASP A 142 18.74 -11.96 -4.67
C ASP A 142 19.16 -11.99 -3.19
N GLU A 143 19.68 -10.88 -2.68
CA GLU A 143 20.02 -10.74 -1.25
C GLU A 143 18.75 -10.71 -0.40
N LEU A 144 17.77 -9.89 -0.80
CA LEU A 144 16.49 -9.79 -0.11
C LEU A 144 15.74 -11.13 -0.11
N TRP A 145 15.77 -11.90 -1.20
CA TRP A 145 15.18 -13.25 -1.21
C TRP A 145 15.88 -14.22 -0.27
N LYS A 146 17.21 -14.18 -0.18
CA LYS A 146 17.95 -15.03 0.76
C LYS A 146 17.55 -14.72 2.20
N GLU A 147 17.40 -13.44 2.56
CA GLU A 147 16.90 -13.02 3.87
C GLU A 147 15.54 -13.67 4.17
N GLN A 148 14.59 -13.63 3.24
CA GLN A 148 13.24 -14.19 3.45
C GLN A 148 13.20 -15.71 3.63
N THR A 149 14.18 -16.44 3.08
CA THR A 149 14.24 -17.90 3.18
C THR A 149 14.96 -18.40 4.43
N GLN A 150 15.57 -17.50 5.20
CA GLN A 150 16.31 -17.83 6.43
C GLN A 150 15.50 -17.62 7.71
N ASP A 151 14.30 -17.05 7.60
CA ASP A 151 13.30 -16.87 8.68
C ASP A 151 12.31 -18.05 8.77
#